data_AF-A0A971IQ86-F1
#
_entry.id   AF-A0A971IQ86-F1
#
_cell.length_a   1.000
_cell.length_b   1.000
_cell.length_c   1.000
_cell.angle_alpha   90.00
_cell.angle_beta   90.00
_cell.angle_gamma   90.00
#
_symmetry.space_group_name_H-M   'P 1'
#
loop_
_entity.id
_entity.type
_entity.pdbx_description
1 polymer ?
#
loop_
_entity_poly.entity_id
_entity_poly.type
_entity_poly.pdbx_seq_one_letter_code
_entity_poly.pdbx_strand_id
1 'polypeptide(L)'
;MKRLSSIMSILLVSLFFVACDKKDQPDPKLTLTPSTVEVKVTEDATVKVSGGTAPFTVVEADKTIATATVTNSDVKVTGVKEGQTTIAVTDKNKVKGTITVKVVKKS
;
A
#
# COMPACT_ATOMS: atom_id res chain seq x y z
N MET A 1 -53.96 5.50 -42.66
CA MET A 1 -54.91 4.66 -41.91
C MET A 1 -54.82 3.23 -42.42
N LYS A 2 -54.16 2.32 -41.67
CA LYS A 2 -54.24 0.87 -41.86
C LYS A 2 -53.66 0.14 -40.64
N ARG A 3 -54.57 -0.49 -39.91
CA ARG A 3 -54.45 -1.70 -39.06
C ARG A 3 -53.53 -1.59 -37.83
N LEU A 4 -54.14 -1.23 -36.70
CA LEU A 4 -53.72 -1.63 -35.35
C LEU A 4 -53.52 -3.15 -35.34
N SER A 5 -52.27 -3.60 -35.22
CA SER A 5 -51.91 -5.01 -35.09
C SER A 5 -51.63 -5.31 -33.62
N SER A 6 -52.64 -5.89 -32.98
CA SER A 6 -52.60 -6.92 -31.93
C SER A 6 -51.42 -6.91 -30.94
N ILE A 7 -51.76 -6.54 -29.71
CA ILE A 7 -51.08 -6.89 -28.46
C ILE A 7 -51.00 -8.43 -28.38
N MET A 8 -49.80 -9.01 -28.43
CA MET A 8 -49.53 -10.34 -27.84
C MET A 8 -48.02 -10.60 -27.71
N SER A 9 -47.64 -11.27 -26.61
CA SER A 9 -46.33 -11.86 -26.29
C SER A 9 -45.23 -10.89 -25.82
N ILE A 10 -44.97 -10.86 -24.51
CA ILE A 10 -43.93 -11.68 -23.83
C ILE A 10 -42.55 -11.07 -24.03
N LEU A 11 -41.99 -10.49 -22.97
CA LEU A 11 -40.97 -11.12 -22.12
C LEU A 11 -40.44 -10.07 -21.14
N LEU A 12 -40.32 -10.44 -19.86
CA LEU A 12 -39.52 -9.73 -18.87
C LEU A 12 -38.16 -9.34 -19.49
N VAL A 13 -37.94 -8.06 -19.78
CA VAL A 13 -36.58 -7.54 -19.84
C VAL A 13 -36.22 -7.20 -18.40
N SER A 14 -35.82 -8.27 -17.71
CA SER A 14 -35.10 -8.27 -16.46
C SER A 14 -34.06 -7.17 -16.48
N LEU A 15 -34.04 -6.41 -15.38
CA LEU A 15 -32.99 -5.48 -15.05
C LEU A 15 -31.66 -6.22 -15.11
N PHE A 16 -30.91 -6.03 -16.19
CA PHE A 16 -29.47 -6.16 -16.15
C PHE A 16 -28.95 -4.94 -15.38
N PHE A 17 -29.27 -4.89 -14.08
CA PHE A 17 -28.27 -4.46 -13.13
C PHE A 17 -27.09 -5.37 -13.43
N VAL A 18 -26.08 -4.80 -14.07
CA VAL A 18 -24.74 -5.37 -14.07
C VAL A 18 -24.45 -5.63 -12.60
N ALA A 19 -24.70 -6.87 -12.18
CA ALA A 19 -24.11 -7.40 -10.99
C ALA A 19 -22.62 -7.23 -11.26
N CYS A 20 -22.01 -6.27 -10.58
CA CYS A 20 -20.58 -6.29 -10.45
C CYS A 20 -20.26 -7.68 -9.91
N ASP A 21 -19.76 -8.56 -10.78
CA ASP A 21 -18.86 -9.60 -10.36
C ASP A 21 -17.79 -8.85 -9.58
N LYS A 22 -17.89 -8.89 -8.25
CA LYS A 22 -16.75 -8.66 -7.40
C LYS A 22 -15.80 -9.79 -7.77
N LYS A 23 -15.06 -9.57 -8.86
CA LYS A 23 -13.88 -10.36 -9.18
C LYS A 23 -13.09 -10.31 -7.89
N ASP A 24 -12.89 -11.48 -7.29
CA ASP A 24 -11.98 -11.73 -6.18
C ASP A 24 -10.55 -11.40 -6.63
N GLN A 25 -10.31 -10.14 -6.97
CA GLN A 25 -9.02 -9.63 -7.33
C GLN A 25 -8.37 -9.28 -5.98
N PRO A 26 -7.23 -9.90 -5.64
CA PRO A 26 -6.57 -9.62 -4.37
C PRO A 26 -6.34 -8.12 -4.24
N ASP A 27 -6.78 -7.56 -3.12
CA ASP A 27 -6.59 -6.15 -2.84
C ASP A 27 -5.11 -5.78 -3.02
N PRO A 28 -4.81 -4.64 -3.68
CA PRO A 28 -3.44 -4.17 -3.84
C PRO A 28 -2.75 -4.10 -2.47
N LYS A 29 -1.61 -4.77 -2.33
CA LYS A 29 -0.84 -4.84 -1.08
C LYS A 29 0.62 -4.47 -1.29
N LEU A 30 1.17 -3.70 -0.36
CA LEU A 30 2.60 -3.49 -0.22
C LEU A 30 3.18 -4.51 0.76
N THR A 31 4.29 -5.13 0.37
CA THR A 31 5.10 -5.98 1.25
C THR A 31 6.45 -5.31 1.47
N LEU A 32 6.84 -5.19 2.75
CA LEU A 32 8.09 -4.55 3.16
C LEU A 32 8.97 -5.60 3.82
N THR A 33 10.17 -5.80 3.26
CA THR A 33 11.08 -6.86 3.70
C THR A 33 12.46 -6.29 4.01
N PRO A 34 12.91 -6.36 5.28
CA PRO A 34 12.16 -6.81 6.45
C PRO A 34 11.09 -5.79 6.90
N SER A 35 10.02 -6.26 7.56
CA SER A 35 8.98 -5.40 8.14
C SER A 35 9.35 -4.86 9.53
N THR A 36 10.35 -5.47 10.18
CA THR A 36 10.97 -4.99 11.42
C THR A 36 12.47 -4.90 11.21
N VAL A 37 13.04 -3.75 11.54
CA VAL A 37 14.46 -3.43 11.38
C VAL A 37 15.04 -3.13 12.75
N GLU A 38 16.15 -3.77 13.09
CA GLU A 38 17.03 -3.32 14.17
C GLU A 38 18.25 -2.64 13.53
N VAL A 39 18.57 -1.42 13.96
CA VAL A 39 19.69 -0.62 13.44
C VAL A 39 20.41 0.08 14.58
N LYS A 40 21.72 0.25 14.49
CA LYS A 40 22.46 1.03 15.50
C LYS A 40 22.35 2.53 15.21
N VAL A 41 22.54 3.34 16.25
CA VAL A 41 22.66 4.81 16.09
C VAL A 41 23.75 5.13 15.06
N THR A 42 23.46 6.03 14.11
CA THR A 42 24.28 6.43 12.94
C THR A 42 24.51 5.37 11.86
N GLU A 43 23.92 4.19 11.98
CA GLU A 43 23.99 3.15 10.95
C GLU A 43 22.73 3.14 10.08
N ASP A 44 22.85 2.46 8.94
CA ASP A 44 21.83 2.36 7.92
C ASP A 44 21.35 0.91 7.76
N ALA A 45 20.07 0.76 7.43
CA ALA A 45 19.46 -0.49 7.00
C ALA A 45 18.63 -0.26 5.74
N THR A 46 18.50 -1.28 4.90
CA THR A 46 17.68 -1.21 3.68
C THR A 46 16.48 -2.14 3.81
N VAL A 47 15.29 -1.62 3.48
CA VAL A 47 14.04 -2.36 3.41
C VAL A 47 13.52 -2.31 1.99
N LYS A 48 13.20 -3.47 1.41
CA LYS A 48 12.69 -3.58 0.06
C LYS A 48 11.16 -3.49 0.04
N VAL A 49 10.64 -2.69 -0.88
CA VAL A 49 9.21 -2.60 -1.19
C VAL A 49 8.90 -3.53 -2.36
N SER A 50 7.93 -4.42 -2.15
CA SER A 50 7.39 -5.32 -3.17
C SER A 50 5.89 -5.10 -3.32
N GLY A 51 5.39 -5.15 -4.56
CA GLY A 51 4.02 -4.79 -4.90
C GLY A 51 3.80 -3.28 -5.02
N GLY A 52 2.55 -2.89 -5.29
CA GLY A 52 2.14 -1.48 -5.49
C GLY A 52 2.71 -0.82 -6.73
N THR A 53 2.57 0.51 -6.81
CA THR A 53 3.01 1.31 -7.96
C THR A 53 3.76 2.57 -7.53
N ALA A 54 4.96 2.76 -8.09
CA ALA A 54 5.74 3.97 -7.90
C ALA A 54 5.00 5.24 -8.40
N PRO A 55 5.35 6.44 -7.88
CA PRO A 55 6.35 6.70 -6.85
C PRO A 55 5.88 6.26 -5.45
N PHE A 56 6.85 5.88 -4.61
CA PHE A 56 6.61 5.61 -3.19
C PHE A 56 7.01 6.83 -2.35
N THR A 57 6.31 7.02 -1.24
CA THR A 57 6.59 8.07 -0.25
C THR A 57 6.78 7.45 1.13
N VAL A 58 7.66 8.03 1.94
CA VAL A 58 7.91 7.61 3.33
C VAL A 58 7.51 8.70 4.31
N VAL A 59 6.92 8.30 5.43
CA VAL A 59 6.58 9.16 6.56
C VAL A 59 6.98 8.47 7.85
N GLU A 60 7.91 9.06 8.58
CA GLU A 60 8.35 8.57 9.88
C GLU A 60 7.45 9.14 10.99
N ALA A 61 7.03 8.29 11.94
CA ALA A 61 6.25 8.72 13.09
C ALA A 61 7.08 9.58 14.05
N ASP A 62 8.38 9.30 14.17
CA ASP A 62 9.32 10.08 14.97
C ASP A 62 10.71 10.14 14.30
N LYS A 63 10.99 11.28 13.65
CA LYS A 63 12.27 11.56 12.98
C LYS A 63 13.45 11.74 13.95
N THR A 64 13.19 11.91 15.25
CA THR A 64 14.25 12.02 16.26
C THR A 64 14.81 10.65 16.64
N ILE A 65 14.08 9.56 16.37
CA ILE A 65 14.50 8.17 16.59
C ILE A 65 15.13 7.60 15.31
N ALA A 66 14.46 7.71 14.17
CA ALA A 66 14.96 7.21 12.89
C ALA A 66 14.45 8.05 11.71
N THR A 67 15.25 8.15 10.65
CA THR A 67 14.87 8.80 9.38
C THR A 67 14.82 7.81 8.25
N ALA A 68 14.05 8.11 7.20
CA ALA A 68 13.89 7.25 6.05
C ALA A 68 13.97 8.04 4.73
N THR A 69 14.60 7.43 3.73
CA THR A 69 14.51 7.88 2.34
C THR A 69 14.13 6.70 1.46
N VAL A 70 13.48 6.96 0.33
CA VAL A 70 13.10 5.93 -0.63
C VAL A 70 13.64 6.29 -2.01
N THR A 71 14.34 5.35 -2.62
CA THR A 71 14.84 5.45 -3.99
C THR A 71 14.35 4.23 -4.75
N ASN A 72 13.57 4.46 -5.81
CA ASN A 72 12.84 3.40 -6.49
C ASN A 72 11.99 2.60 -5.48
N SER A 73 12.31 1.33 -5.26
CA SER A 73 11.61 0.45 -4.31
C SER A 73 12.45 0.09 -3.09
N ASP A 74 13.55 0.78 -2.85
CA ASP A 74 14.44 0.51 -1.71
C ASP A 74 14.34 1.68 -0.72
N VAL A 75 13.90 1.37 0.50
CA VAL A 75 13.79 2.30 1.62
C VAL A 75 15.05 2.20 2.47
N LYS A 76 15.83 3.27 2.52
CA LYS A 76 16.98 3.39 3.40
C LYS A 76 16.52 3.98 4.72
N VAL A 77 16.76 3.27 5.82
CA VAL A 77 16.45 3.67 7.20
C VAL A 77 17.76 4.00 7.91
N THR A 78 17.85 5.15 8.56
CA THR A 78 19.02 5.56 9.35
C THR A 78 18.63 5.73 10.82
N GLY A 79 19.39 5.12 11.72
CA GLY A 79 19.20 5.28 13.17
C GLY A 79 19.72 6.62 13.66
N VAL A 80 18.89 7.39 14.38
CA VAL A 80 19.25 8.71 14.94
C VAL A 80 19.47 8.64 16.44
N LYS A 81 18.51 8.05 17.18
CA LYS A 81 18.55 7.95 18.65
C LYS A 81 17.95 6.62 19.07
N GLU A 82 18.47 6.03 20.15
CA GLU A 82 17.90 4.83 20.77
C GLU A 82 16.40 4.99 21.03
N GLY A 83 15.64 3.95 20.69
CA GLY A 83 14.20 3.93 20.82
C GLY A 83 13.54 3.04 19.78
N GLN A 84 12.21 3.11 19.70
CA GLN A 84 11.43 2.42 18.69
C GLN A 84 10.47 3.40 18.02
N THR A 85 10.40 3.34 16.69
CA THR A 85 9.48 4.15 15.88
C THR A 85 8.93 3.34 14.72
N THR A 86 8.00 3.91 13.97
CA THR A 86 7.45 3.31 12.76
C THR A 86 7.63 4.23 11.56
N ILE A 87 7.79 3.63 10.40
CA ILE A 87 7.86 4.34 9.12
C ILE A 87 6.75 3.80 8.24
N ALA A 88 5.87 4.67 7.78
CA ALA A 88 4.84 4.36 6.81
C ALA A 88 5.38 4.56 5.39
N VAL A 89 5.21 3.56 4.54
CA VAL A 89 5.47 3.62 3.09
C VAL A 89 4.13 3.64 2.38
N THR A 90 3.92 4.59 1.49
CA THR A 90 2.68 4.72 0.69
C THR A 90 3.01 4.74 -0.79
N ASP A 91 2.24 4.03 -1.61
CA ASP A 91 2.38 4.04 -3.07
C ASP A 91 1.51 5.14 -3.73
N LYS A 92 1.62 5.26 -5.06
CA LYS A 92 0.82 6.21 -5.84
C LYS A 92 -0.69 6.05 -5.63
N ASN A 93 -1.15 4.82 -5.42
CA ASN A 93 -2.56 4.45 -5.29
C ASN A 93 -3.05 4.48 -3.82
N LYS A 94 -2.25 5.03 -2.90
CA LYS A 94 -2.55 5.14 -1.46
C LYS A 94 -2.57 3.80 -0.72
N VAL A 95 -2.00 2.76 -1.30
CA VAL A 95 -1.73 1.49 -0.59
C VAL A 95 -0.61 1.75 0.41
N LYS A 96 -0.78 1.27 1.65
CA LYS A 96 0.16 1.52 2.75
C LYS A 96 0.84 0.24 3.21
N GLY A 97 2.11 0.36 3.58
CA GLY A 97 2.87 -0.61 4.36
C GLY A 97 3.59 0.08 5.50
N THR A 98 3.95 -0.65 6.54
CA THR A 98 4.64 -0.10 7.72
C THR A 98 5.89 -0.89 8.06
N ILE A 99 6.95 -0.18 8.44
CA ILE A 99 8.22 -0.72 8.96
C ILE A 99 8.28 -0.36 10.44
N THR A 100 8.51 -1.34 11.30
CA THR A 100 8.88 -1.10 12.70
C THR A 100 10.40 -0.96 12.78
N VAL A 101 10.90 0.12 13.37
CA VAL A 101 12.34 0.36 13.52
C VAL A 101 12.69 0.41 14.99
N LYS A 102 13.64 -0.42 15.41
CA LYS A 102 14.26 -0.40 16.72
C LYS A 102 15.69 0.08 16.58
N VAL A 103 16.00 1.21 17.22
CA VAL A 103 17.33 1.78 17.23
C VAL A 103 18.03 1.44 18.53
N VAL A 104 19.22 0.84 18.44
CA VAL A 104 20.02 0.39 19.59
C VAL A 104 21.34 1.15 19.68
N LYS A 105 22.00 1.06 20.84
CA LYS A 105 23.31 1.67 21.09
C LYS A 105 24.32 1.29 20.01
N LYS A 106 25.11 2.28 19.60
CA LYS A 106 26.36 2.02 18.91
C LYS A 106 27.31 1.37 19.92
N SER A 107 27.86 0.22 19.55
CA SER A 107 28.84 -0.52 20.36
C SER A 107 30.20 0.16 20.32
#